data_AF-A0A3C0ANG3-F1
#
_entry.id   AF-A0A3C0ANG3-F1
#
_cell.length_a   1.000
_cell.length_b   1.000
_cell.length_c   1.000
_cell.angle_alpha   90.00
_cell.angle_beta   90.00
_cell.angle_gamma   90.00
#
_symmetry.space_group_name_H-M   'P 1'
#
loop_
_entity.id
_entity.type
_entity.pdbx_description
1 polymer ?
#
loop_
_entity_poly.entity_id
_entity_poly.type
_entity_poly.pdbx_seq_one_letter_code
_entity_poly.pdbx_strand_id
1 'polypeptide(L)'
;MMVPRPVSTLYRALASGLLALLLALTLLTNQADAQRRSTRFNASPSRMLEAAVSEFALNADEVEQLIGKTADITASNGKEEQGVEITRFLTGRDKSQIKSIEVKAPNATRSKRLLVTRLDEMKIDDKLYQFQYLPSIKAALLEDLNKKNAAISEKLRASNEEFWEEIPAEEQRKYVDEYKEFLDKVGKHFAAFNMKLYETKYFLFYTDMPANQVAPYLVQLDKMNELLGQSFGFKPGHNIWRGKAVIVAFLARPAFLEFEEQFYNRTETGNAIG
;
A
#
# COMPACT_ATOMS: atom_id res chain seq x y z
N MET A 1 6.88 36.90 67.36
CA MET A 1 8.14 36.26 67.79
C MET A 1 8.10 34.81 67.31
N MET A 2 8.77 34.51 66.20
CA MET A 2 9.10 33.16 65.74
C MET A 2 10.30 33.30 64.81
N VAL A 3 11.44 32.73 65.23
CA VAL A 3 12.72 32.77 64.51
C VAL A 3 12.86 31.46 63.73
N PRO A 4 13.10 31.48 62.42
CA PRO A 4 13.32 30.26 61.66
C PRO A 4 14.75 29.73 61.88
N ARG A 5 14.86 28.41 62.08
CA ARG A 5 16.14 27.70 62.22
C ARG A 5 16.76 27.43 60.85
N PRO A 6 18.10 27.50 60.71
CA PRO A 6 18.78 27.14 59.47
C PRO A 6 18.81 25.62 59.26
N VAL A 7 18.39 25.17 58.08
CA VAL A 7 18.50 23.78 57.65
C VAL A 7 19.92 23.54 57.13
N SER A 8 20.55 22.46 57.61
CA SER A 8 21.94 22.11 57.35
C SER A 8 22.27 21.95 55.87
N THR A 9 23.33 22.61 55.42
CA THR A 9 23.89 22.62 54.06
C THR A 9 24.36 21.26 53.53
N LEU A 10 24.49 20.24 54.38
CA LEU A 10 24.95 18.90 53.99
C LEU A 10 23.94 18.10 53.16
N TYR A 11 22.64 18.35 53.29
CA TYR A 11 21.62 17.62 52.51
C TYR A 11 21.49 18.10 51.05
N ARG A 12 21.93 19.33 50.72
CA ARG A 12 21.88 19.85 49.35
C ARG A 12 22.96 19.26 48.43
N ALA A 13 24.08 18.78 48.97
CA ALA A 13 25.17 18.23 48.16
C ALA A 13 24.94 16.76 47.73
N LEU A 14 24.23 15.97 48.55
CA LEU A 14 23.94 14.57 48.22
C LEU A 14 22.77 14.43 47.24
N ALA A 15 21.77 15.32 47.30
CA ALA A 15 20.63 15.29 46.38
C ALA A 15 20.99 15.70 44.94
N SER A 16 21.97 16.58 44.75
CA SER A 16 22.41 17.02 43.41
C SER A 16 23.30 16.00 42.70
N GLY A 17 24.10 15.21 43.45
CA GLY A 17 24.92 14.13 42.88
C GLY A 17 24.09 12.98 42.30
N LEU A 18 23.02 12.59 42.99
CA LEU A 18 22.16 11.47 42.56
C LEU A 18 21.28 11.82 41.34
N LEU A 19 20.86 13.09 41.24
CA LEU A 19 20.12 13.59 40.08
C LEU A 19 21.00 13.66 38.82
N ALA A 20 22.28 14.04 38.96
CA ALA A 20 23.23 14.09 37.85
C ALA A 20 23.55 12.69 37.30
N LEU A 21 23.63 11.67 38.17
CA LEU A 21 23.88 10.29 37.75
C LEU A 21 22.67 9.68 37.00
N LEU A 22 21.44 10.00 37.44
CA LEU A 22 20.20 9.58 36.76
C LEU A 22 20.03 10.25 35.39
N LEU A 23 20.41 11.53 35.25
CA LEU A 23 20.42 12.23 33.95
C LEU A 23 21.49 11.70 32.99
N ALA A 24 22.64 11.26 33.48
CA ALA A 24 23.67 10.65 32.64
C ALA A 24 23.24 9.27 32.09
N LEU A 25 22.48 8.50 32.86
CA LEU A 25 21.95 7.20 32.44
C LEU A 25 20.85 7.31 31.37
N THR A 26 20.01 8.35 31.40
CA THR A 26 18.99 8.57 30.35
C THR A 26 19.58 9.14 29.05
N LEU A 27 20.70 9.85 29.12
CA LEU A 27 21.41 10.35 27.92
C LEU A 27 22.11 9.22 27.15
N LEU A 28 22.63 8.20 27.84
CA LEU A 28 23.28 7.04 27.21
C LEU A 28 22.29 6.13 26.46
N THR A 29 21.07 5.95 26.96
CA THR A 29 20.03 5.17 26.24
C THR A 29 19.59 5.88 24.96
N ASN A 30 19.46 7.22 24.99
CA ASN A 30 19.09 8.00 23.80
C ASN A 30 20.17 8.00 22.71
N GLN A 31 21.47 7.95 23.07
CA GLN A 31 22.53 7.87 22.06
C GLN A 31 22.56 6.51 21.34
N ALA A 32 22.28 5.41 22.04
CA ALA A 32 22.21 4.09 21.44
C ALA A 32 21.03 3.96 20.44
N ASP A 33 19.87 4.53 20.78
CA ASP A 33 18.71 4.56 19.88
C ASP A 33 18.90 5.52 18.70
N ALA A 34 19.56 6.66 18.92
CA ALA A 34 19.91 7.59 17.85
C ALA A 34 20.92 6.98 16.85
N GLN A 35 21.93 6.23 17.33
CA GLN A 35 22.87 5.51 16.45
C GLN A 35 22.21 4.35 15.71
N ARG A 36 21.22 3.66 16.29
CA ARG A 36 20.41 2.65 15.58
C ARG A 36 19.54 3.26 14.49
N ARG A 37 19.05 4.50 14.67
CA ARG A 37 18.31 5.22 13.63
C ARG A 37 19.22 5.67 12.49
N SER A 38 20.42 6.19 12.78
CA SER A 38 21.32 6.69 11.73
C SER A 38 21.89 5.59 10.82
N THR A 39 22.06 4.35 11.32
CA THR A 39 22.54 3.23 10.48
C THR A 39 21.47 2.66 9.55
N ARG A 40 20.18 2.87 9.84
CA ARG A 40 19.10 2.53 8.90
C ARG A 40 19.17 3.39 7.64
N PHE A 41 19.40 4.70 7.75
CA PHE A 41 19.41 5.62 6.60
C PHE A 41 20.54 5.39 5.58
N ASN A 42 21.61 4.68 5.95
CA ASN A 42 22.71 4.31 5.02
C ASN A 42 22.55 2.92 4.38
N ALA A 43 21.45 2.21 4.66
CA ALA A 43 21.15 0.97 3.95
C ALA A 43 20.67 1.30 2.52
N SER A 44 21.24 0.62 1.52
CA SER A 44 20.71 0.63 0.16
C SER A 44 19.19 0.39 0.21
N PRO A 45 18.36 1.11 -0.58
CA PRO A 45 16.91 0.92 -0.61
C PRO A 45 16.49 -0.55 -0.79
N SER A 46 17.27 -1.31 -1.56
CA SER A 46 17.07 -2.75 -1.73
C SER A 46 17.17 -3.54 -0.41
N ARG A 47 18.10 -3.19 0.48
CA ARG A 47 18.27 -3.83 1.78
C ARG A 47 17.16 -3.47 2.77
N MET A 48 16.61 -2.26 2.67
CA MET A 48 15.46 -1.89 3.50
C MET A 48 14.21 -2.69 3.13
N LEU A 49 13.95 -2.83 1.82
CA LEU A 49 12.83 -3.64 1.33
C LEU A 49 13.01 -5.10 1.76
N GLU A 50 14.18 -5.69 1.52
CA GLU A 50 14.48 -7.07 1.94
C GLU A 50 14.29 -7.26 3.46
N ALA A 51 14.72 -6.31 4.28
CA ALA A 51 14.55 -6.39 5.73
C ALA A 51 13.08 -6.31 6.15
N ALA A 52 12.30 -5.41 5.56
CA ALA A 52 10.87 -5.27 5.83
C ALA A 52 10.09 -6.53 5.44
N VAL A 53 10.44 -7.11 4.29
CA VAL A 53 9.85 -8.36 3.79
C VAL A 53 10.20 -9.54 4.71
N SER A 54 11.45 -9.60 5.16
CA SER A 54 11.91 -10.67 6.04
C SER A 54 11.28 -10.63 7.44
N GLU A 55 10.75 -9.50 7.89
CA GLU A 55 10.13 -9.36 9.23
C GLU A 55 8.89 -10.24 9.39
N PHE A 56 8.11 -10.41 8.31
CA PHE A 56 6.86 -11.17 8.30
C PHE A 56 6.91 -12.42 7.42
N ALA A 57 8.07 -12.70 6.83
CA ALA A 57 8.30 -13.91 6.06
C ALA A 57 8.27 -15.15 6.96
N LEU A 58 7.70 -16.23 6.43
CA LEU A 58 7.74 -17.54 7.07
C LEU A 58 9.18 -18.07 7.11
N ASN A 59 9.52 -18.70 8.23
CA ASN A 59 10.78 -19.42 8.34
C ASN A 59 10.70 -20.79 7.63
N ALA A 60 11.83 -21.50 7.57
CA ALA A 60 11.93 -22.79 6.86
C ALA A 60 10.94 -23.85 7.37
N ASP A 61 10.75 -23.93 8.69
CA ASP A 61 9.88 -24.94 9.31
C ASP A 61 8.40 -24.61 9.06
N GLU A 62 8.05 -23.31 9.10
CA GLU A 62 6.71 -22.83 8.77
C GLU A 62 6.36 -23.10 7.29
N VAL A 63 7.31 -22.91 6.37
CA VAL A 63 7.12 -23.26 4.94
C VAL A 63 6.92 -24.77 4.77
N GLU A 64 7.69 -25.60 5.48
CA GLU A 64 7.58 -27.06 5.42
C GLU A 64 6.22 -27.56 5.92
N GLN A 65 5.65 -26.90 6.93
CA GLN A 65 4.30 -27.19 7.44
C GLN A 65 3.16 -26.91 6.44
N LEU A 66 3.43 -26.17 5.35
CA LEU A 66 2.44 -25.94 4.30
C LEU A 66 2.37 -27.09 3.29
N ILE A 67 3.34 -28.00 3.29
CA ILE A 67 3.36 -29.16 2.39
C ILE A 67 2.24 -30.13 2.78
N GLY A 68 1.51 -30.64 1.78
CA GLY A 68 0.34 -31.50 1.93
C GLY A 68 -0.97 -30.75 2.16
N LYS A 69 -0.93 -29.42 2.32
CA LYS A 69 -2.15 -28.61 2.44
C LYS A 69 -2.74 -28.27 1.08
N THR A 70 -4.05 -28.09 1.06
CA THR A 70 -4.79 -27.58 -0.10
C THR A 70 -4.73 -26.05 -0.11
N ALA A 71 -4.48 -25.48 -1.28
CA ALA A 71 -4.30 -24.05 -1.47
C ALA A 71 -5.04 -23.54 -2.72
N ASP A 72 -5.45 -22.29 -2.66
CA ASP A 72 -5.85 -21.50 -3.83
C ASP A 72 -4.70 -20.54 -4.16
N ILE A 73 -4.18 -20.61 -5.38
CA ILE A 73 -2.97 -19.87 -5.78
C ILE A 73 -3.31 -18.91 -6.89
N THR A 74 -3.01 -17.63 -6.67
CA THR A 74 -3.21 -16.56 -7.66
C THR A 74 -1.87 -16.20 -8.29
N ALA A 75 -1.80 -16.28 -9.61
CA ALA A 75 -0.66 -15.86 -10.39
C ALA A 75 -0.68 -14.34 -10.63
N SER A 76 0.48 -13.74 -10.89
CA SER A 76 0.62 -12.29 -11.13
C SER A 76 -0.14 -11.79 -12.37
N ASN A 77 -0.63 -12.70 -13.23
CA ASN A 77 -1.49 -12.39 -14.37
C ASN A 77 -3.00 -12.54 -14.06
N GLY A 78 -3.37 -12.72 -12.79
CA GLY A 78 -4.75 -12.92 -12.34
C GLY A 78 -5.33 -14.31 -12.56
N LYS A 79 -4.54 -15.27 -13.09
CA LYS A 79 -5.01 -16.66 -13.19
C LYS A 79 -4.98 -17.33 -11.83
N GLU A 80 -6.05 -18.03 -11.51
CA GLU A 80 -6.19 -18.77 -10.25
C GLU A 80 -6.12 -20.28 -10.47
N GLU A 81 -5.44 -20.96 -9.56
CA GLU A 81 -5.41 -22.42 -9.46
C GLU A 81 -6.04 -22.78 -8.11
N GLN A 82 -7.28 -23.29 -8.14
CA GLN A 82 -8.06 -23.53 -6.92
C GLN A 82 -7.97 -24.99 -6.47
N GLY A 83 -7.98 -25.20 -5.15
CA GLY A 83 -8.02 -26.52 -4.53
C GLY A 83 -6.81 -27.40 -4.85
N VAL A 84 -5.63 -26.81 -5.07
CA VAL A 84 -4.41 -27.57 -5.40
C VAL A 84 -3.67 -28.00 -4.14
N GLU A 85 -3.20 -29.23 -4.09
CA GLU A 85 -2.36 -29.73 -2.99
C GLU A 85 -0.91 -29.32 -3.21
N ILE A 86 -0.28 -28.71 -2.20
CA ILE A 86 1.13 -28.34 -2.25
C ILE A 86 1.97 -29.58 -1.99
N THR A 87 2.60 -30.14 -3.02
CA THR A 87 3.42 -31.34 -2.86
C THR A 87 4.84 -31.02 -2.40
N ARG A 88 5.39 -29.88 -2.82
CA ARG A 88 6.78 -29.52 -2.50
C ARG A 88 7.08 -28.04 -2.74
N PHE A 89 7.91 -27.45 -1.87
CA PHE A 89 8.63 -26.22 -2.17
C PHE A 89 10.04 -26.53 -2.70
N LEU A 90 10.41 -25.95 -3.83
CA LEU A 90 11.77 -25.99 -4.37
C LEU A 90 12.49 -24.72 -3.94
N THR A 91 13.41 -24.86 -2.99
CA THR A 91 14.02 -23.73 -2.27
C THR A 91 15.45 -23.40 -2.75
N GLY A 92 15.99 -22.29 -2.27
CA GLY A 92 17.35 -21.82 -2.50
C GLY A 92 18.37 -22.46 -1.57
N ARG A 93 19.43 -21.70 -1.25
CA ARG A 93 20.42 -22.12 -0.24
C ARG A 93 19.78 -22.14 1.15
N ASP A 94 18.94 -21.15 1.40
CA ASP A 94 18.06 -21.10 2.56
C ASP A 94 16.71 -21.74 2.17
N LYS A 95 16.17 -22.56 3.08
CA LYS A 95 14.89 -23.24 2.91
C LYS A 95 13.70 -22.27 2.98
N SER A 96 13.86 -21.07 3.55
CA SER A 96 12.84 -20.01 3.49
C SER A 96 12.73 -19.36 2.11
N GLN A 97 13.76 -19.48 1.27
CA GLN A 97 13.83 -18.85 -0.06
C GLN A 97 13.22 -19.76 -1.12
N ILE A 98 12.00 -19.49 -1.55
CA ILE A 98 11.25 -20.33 -2.47
C ILE A 98 11.57 -19.92 -3.92
N LYS A 99 11.97 -20.86 -4.77
CA LYS A 99 12.20 -20.62 -6.22
C LYS A 99 11.03 -21.07 -7.07
N SER A 100 10.34 -22.11 -6.64
CA SER A 100 9.14 -22.62 -7.29
C SER A 100 8.39 -23.53 -6.35
N ILE A 101 7.12 -23.75 -6.64
CA ILE A 101 6.26 -24.68 -5.91
C ILE A 101 5.81 -25.79 -6.86
N GLU A 102 5.69 -27.00 -6.35
CA GLU A 102 5.03 -28.11 -7.04
C GLU A 102 3.67 -28.31 -6.40
N VAL A 103 2.65 -28.32 -7.25
CA VAL A 103 1.26 -28.45 -6.83
C VAL A 103 0.58 -29.56 -7.62
N LYS A 104 -0.39 -30.22 -7.02
CA LYS A 104 -1.16 -31.30 -7.63
C LYS A 104 -2.65 -30.95 -7.56
N ALA A 105 -3.30 -30.86 -8.72
CA ALA A 105 -4.74 -30.67 -8.76
C ALA A 105 -5.47 -31.97 -8.31
N PRO A 106 -6.72 -31.88 -7.79
CA PRO A 106 -7.43 -33.01 -7.17
C PRO A 106 -7.49 -34.29 -8.01
N ASN A 107 -7.51 -34.18 -9.34
CA ASN A 107 -7.61 -35.31 -10.27
C ASN A 107 -6.35 -35.50 -11.13
N ALA A 108 -5.27 -34.77 -10.87
CA ALA A 108 -4.05 -34.84 -11.66
C ALA A 108 -3.15 -36.00 -11.20
N THR A 109 -2.65 -36.79 -12.15
CA THR A 109 -1.66 -37.84 -11.87
C THR A 109 -0.25 -37.30 -11.70
N ARG A 110 0.03 -36.10 -12.22
CA ARG A 110 1.35 -35.44 -12.18
C ARG A 110 1.25 -34.10 -11.48
N SER A 111 2.30 -33.75 -10.73
CA SER A 111 2.46 -32.40 -10.19
C SER A 111 2.81 -31.42 -11.31
N LYS A 112 2.34 -30.18 -11.13
CA LYS A 112 2.64 -29.03 -11.97
C LYS A 112 3.59 -28.13 -11.18
N ARG A 113 4.67 -27.70 -11.82
CA ARG A 113 5.62 -26.74 -11.23
C ARG A 113 5.21 -25.31 -11.59
N LEU A 114 5.05 -24.47 -10.58
CA LEU A 114 4.79 -23.05 -10.71
C LEU A 114 6.01 -22.25 -10.24
N LEU A 115 6.47 -21.31 -11.06
CA LEU A 115 7.61 -20.44 -10.74
C LEU A 115 7.15 -19.27 -9.88
N VAL A 116 7.84 -18.97 -8.78
CA VAL A 116 7.45 -17.88 -7.87
C VAL A 116 7.47 -16.50 -8.53
N THR A 117 8.24 -16.32 -9.61
CA THR A 117 8.25 -15.06 -10.39
C THR A 117 6.92 -14.77 -11.08
N ARG A 118 5.99 -15.73 -11.08
CA ARG A 118 4.66 -15.62 -11.67
C ARG A 118 3.56 -15.80 -10.64
N LEU A 119 3.91 -15.91 -9.36
CA LEU A 119 2.95 -16.06 -8.26
C LEU A 119 2.81 -14.74 -7.54
N ASP A 120 1.62 -14.50 -7.02
CA ASP A 120 1.29 -13.29 -6.28
C ASP A 120 0.83 -13.67 -4.87
N GLU A 121 -0.28 -14.40 -4.79
CA GLU A 121 -0.90 -14.79 -3.52
C GLU A 121 -1.16 -16.30 -3.46
N MET A 122 -1.23 -16.80 -2.23
CA MET A 122 -1.64 -18.15 -1.92
C MET A 122 -2.53 -18.12 -0.68
N LYS A 123 -3.73 -18.68 -0.79
CA LYS A 123 -4.64 -18.87 0.33
C LYS A 123 -4.61 -20.33 0.75
N ILE A 124 -4.40 -20.57 2.04
CA ILE A 124 -4.48 -21.91 2.64
C ILE A 124 -5.37 -21.77 3.87
N ASP A 125 -6.45 -22.54 3.90
CA ASP A 125 -7.51 -22.39 4.91
C ASP A 125 -8.00 -20.91 4.92
N ASP A 126 -7.98 -20.25 6.08
CA ASP A 126 -8.31 -18.82 6.25
C ASP A 126 -7.08 -17.90 6.28
N LYS A 127 -5.89 -18.42 5.91
CA LYS A 127 -4.66 -17.64 5.89
C LYS A 127 -4.26 -17.24 4.48
N LEU A 128 -3.96 -15.95 4.32
CA LEU A 128 -3.49 -15.38 3.08
C LEU A 128 -1.98 -15.15 3.15
N TYR A 129 -1.26 -15.69 2.17
CA TYR A 129 0.17 -15.52 2.03
C TYR A 129 0.53 -14.80 0.74
N GLN A 130 1.55 -13.95 0.78
CA GLN A 130 2.03 -13.22 -0.39
C GLN A 130 3.44 -13.69 -0.78
N PHE A 131 3.66 -13.93 -2.08
CA PHE A 131 4.98 -14.24 -2.62
C PHE A 131 5.72 -12.95 -2.97
N GLN A 132 6.71 -12.59 -2.14
CA GLN A 132 7.53 -11.42 -2.41
C GLN A 132 8.83 -11.82 -3.11
N TYR A 133 8.86 -11.68 -4.44
CA TYR A 133 10.07 -11.98 -5.21
C TYR A 133 11.17 -10.94 -4.98
N LEU A 134 12.35 -11.42 -4.58
CA LEU A 134 13.53 -10.61 -4.34
C LEU A 134 14.60 -10.89 -5.41
N PRO A 135 14.88 -9.93 -6.33
CA PRO A 135 15.83 -10.13 -7.42
C PRO A 135 17.26 -10.45 -6.97
N SER A 136 17.67 -9.95 -5.80
CA SER A 136 19.01 -10.15 -5.22
C SER A 136 19.31 -11.62 -4.92
N ILE A 137 18.31 -12.35 -4.42
CA ILE A 137 18.42 -13.78 -4.07
C ILE A 137 17.81 -14.70 -5.15
N LYS A 138 17.15 -14.13 -6.17
CA LYS A 138 16.45 -14.86 -7.24
C LYS A 138 15.47 -15.90 -6.69
N ALA A 139 14.76 -15.53 -5.64
CA ALA A 139 13.79 -16.35 -4.93
C ALA A 139 12.73 -15.42 -4.30
N ALA A 140 11.59 -16.00 -3.94
CA ALA A 140 10.56 -15.32 -3.18
C ALA A 140 10.61 -15.72 -1.72
N LEU A 141 10.25 -14.79 -0.85
CA LEU A 141 9.87 -15.07 0.53
C LEU A 141 8.34 -15.14 0.60
N LEU A 142 7.82 -15.98 1.48
CA LEU A 142 6.39 -16.13 1.67
C LEU A 142 5.98 -15.36 2.93
N GLU A 143 5.25 -14.26 2.78
CA GLU A 143 4.79 -13.42 3.89
C GLU A 143 3.41 -13.87 4.37
N ASP A 144 3.19 -13.93 5.69
CA ASP A 144 1.84 -14.07 6.26
C ASP A 144 1.19 -12.68 6.34
N LEU A 145 0.22 -12.42 5.45
CA LEU A 145 -0.45 -11.12 5.36
C LEU A 145 -1.31 -10.84 6.59
N ASN A 146 -1.87 -11.87 7.23
CA ASN A 146 -2.67 -11.68 8.44
C ASN A 146 -1.77 -11.21 9.59
N LYS A 147 -0.58 -11.82 9.75
CA LYS A 147 0.41 -11.41 10.75
C LYS A 147 0.93 -9.99 10.49
N LYS A 148 1.25 -9.68 9.22
CA LYS A 148 1.72 -8.36 8.79
C LYS A 148 0.67 -7.29 9.06
N ASN A 149 -0.57 -7.50 8.61
CA ASN A 149 -1.66 -6.54 8.79
C ASN A 149 -1.98 -6.34 10.28
N ALA A 150 -1.99 -7.40 11.09
CA ALA A 150 -2.19 -7.26 12.54
C ALA A 150 -1.10 -6.38 13.19
N ALA A 151 0.18 -6.60 12.84
CA ALA A 151 1.28 -5.80 13.36
C ALA A 151 1.24 -4.34 12.88
N ILE A 152 0.81 -4.10 11.63
CA ILE A 152 0.64 -2.74 11.11
C ILE A 152 -0.55 -2.06 11.78
N SER A 153 -1.70 -2.75 11.93
CA SER A 153 -2.87 -2.22 12.64
C SER A 153 -2.54 -1.80 14.06
N GLU A 154 -1.73 -2.58 14.78
CA GLU A 154 -1.28 -2.22 16.12
C GLU A 154 -0.42 -0.95 16.13
N LYS A 155 0.50 -0.82 15.15
CA LYS A 155 1.32 0.39 14.96
C LYS A 155 0.46 1.61 14.60
N LEU A 156 -0.49 1.47 13.69
CA LEU A 156 -1.40 2.54 13.27
C LEU A 156 -2.29 3.00 14.44
N ARG A 157 -2.84 2.07 15.21
CA ARG A 157 -3.63 2.37 16.40
C ARG A 157 -2.84 3.16 17.44
N ALA A 158 -1.54 2.88 17.60
CA ALA A 158 -0.66 3.66 18.47
C ALA A 158 -0.46 5.12 18.01
N SER A 159 -0.61 5.36 16.70
CA SER A 159 -0.56 6.70 16.08
C SER A 159 -1.95 7.34 15.92
N ASN A 160 -3.03 6.70 16.40
CA ASN A 160 -4.42 7.11 16.15
C ASN A 160 -4.76 7.20 14.64
N GLU A 161 -4.18 6.30 13.85
CA GLU A 161 -4.44 6.10 12.44
C GLU A 161 -5.07 4.72 12.22
N GLU A 162 -5.77 4.53 11.10
CA GLU A 162 -6.42 3.27 10.75
C GLU A 162 -6.15 2.93 9.29
N PHE A 163 -6.34 1.65 8.94
CA PHE A 163 -6.30 1.24 7.54
C PHE A 163 -7.46 1.89 6.79
N TRP A 164 -7.19 2.24 5.53
CA TRP A 164 -8.26 2.61 4.63
C TRP A 164 -9.10 1.37 4.32
N GLU A 165 -10.39 1.40 4.66
CA GLU A 165 -11.29 0.28 4.42
C GLU A 165 -11.62 0.16 2.93
N GLU A 166 -11.83 -1.08 2.46
CA GLU A 166 -12.34 -1.31 1.12
C GLU A 166 -13.78 -0.81 1.01
N ILE A 167 -14.00 0.15 0.11
CA ILE A 167 -15.32 0.71 -0.12
C ILE A 167 -16.16 -0.33 -0.89
N PRO A 168 -17.32 -0.77 -0.35
CA PRO A 168 -18.18 -1.75 -1.02
C PRO A 168 -18.62 -1.26 -2.40
N ALA A 169 -18.80 -2.19 -3.35
CA ALA A 169 -19.16 -1.85 -4.72
C ALA A 169 -20.46 -1.03 -4.83
N GLU A 170 -21.40 -1.20 -3.89
CA GLU A 170 -22.63 -0.41 -3.82
C GLU A 170 -22.36 1.05 -3.46
N GLU A 171 -21.44 1.29 -2.53
CA GLU A 171 -21.05 2.63 -2.12
C GLU A 171 -20.20 3.32 -3.20
N GLN A 172 -19.32 2.57 -3.87
CA GLN A 172 -18.58 3.08 -5.03
C GLN A 172 -19.52 3.62 -6.12
N ARG A 173 -20.65 2.96 -6.36
CA ARG A 173 -21.67 3.42 -7.32
C ARG A 173 -22.32 4.73 -6.90
N LYS A 174 -22.63 4.89 -5.61
CA LYS A 174 -23.18 6.15 -5.08
C LYS A 174 -22.23 7.31 -5.36
N TYR A 175 -20.93 7.14 -5.11
CA TYR A 175 -19.95 8.18 -5.45
C TYR A 175 -19.88 8.46 -6.95
N VAL A 176 -19.99 7.45 -7.81
CA VAL A 176 -20.03 7.65 -9.28
C VAL A 176 -21.27 8.46 -9.68
N ASP A 177 -22.42 8.20 -9.07
CA ASP A 177 -23.65 8.95 -9.33
C ASP A 177 -23.53 10.41 -8.85
N GLU A 178 -22.99 10.64 -7.65
CA GLU A 178 -22.67 11.98 -7.13
C GLU A 178 -21.73 12.75 -8.07
N TYR A 179 -20.71 12.07 -8.61
CA TYR A 179 -19.80 12.66 -9.58
C TYR A 179 -20.49 13.00 -10.91
N LYS A 180 -21.41 12.16 -11.37
CA LYS A 180 -22.19 12.44 -12.59
C LYS A 180 -23.12 13.64 -12.38
N GLU A 181 -23.75 13.75 -11.22
CA GLU A 181 -24.54 14.94 -10.85
C GLU A 181 -23.69 16.21 -10.80
N PHE A 182 -22.48 16.12 -10.26
CA PHE A 182 -21.53 17.23 -10.29
C PHE A 182 -21.18 17.62 -11.74
N LEU A 183 -20.87 16.65 -12.60
CA LEU A 183 -20.55 16.90 -14.01
C LEU A 183 -21.74 17.47 -14.80
N ASP A 184 -22.98 17.10 -14.47
CA ASP A 184 -24.18 17.71 -15.05
C ASP A 184 -24.29 19.20 -14.69
N LYS A 185 -23.97 19.58 -13.44
CA LYS A 185 -23.91 21.00 -13.03
C LYS A 185 -22.85 21.76 -13.82
N VAL A 186 -21.67 21.15 -14.02
CA VAL A 186 -20.60 21.72 -14.84
C VAL A 186 -21.06 21.90 -16.28
N GLY A 187 -21.71 20.89 -16.86
CA GLY A 187 -22.24 20.94 -18.23
C GLY A 187 -23.29 22.03 -18.44
N LYS A 188 -24.16 22.26 -17.45
CA LYS A 188 -25.14 23.35 -17.48
C LYS A 188 -24.48 24.72 -17.44
N HIS A 189 -23.42 24.89 -16.65
CA HIS A 189 -22.66 26.14 -16.59
C HIS A 189 -21.94 26.42 -17.92
N PHE A 190 -21.28 25.41 -18.48
CA PHE A 190 -20.53 25.49 -19.73
C PHE A 190 -21.36 25.07 -20.97
N ALA A 191 -22.67 25.36 -21.00
CA ALA A 191 -23.56 24.90 -22.08
C ALA A 191 -23.17 25.41 -23.48
N ALA A 192 -22.40 26.50 -23.56
CA ALA A 192 -21.84 27.00 -24.82
C ALA A 192 -20.73 26.08 -25.38
N PHE A 193 -20.07 25.33 -24.52
CA PHE A 193 -19.08 24.33 -24.89
C PHE A 193 -19.80 22.99 -25.08
N ASN A 194 -19.52 22.28 -26.17
CA ASN A 194 -20.09 20.96 -26.45
C ASN A 194 -19.39 19.88 -25.60
N MET A 195 -19.49 20.02 -24.27
CA MET A 195 -18.86 19.15 -23.30
C MET A 195 -19.48 17.75 -23.36
N LYS A 196 -18.63 16.73 -23.42
CA LYS A 196 -19.01 15.32 -23.51
C LYS A 196 -18.38 14.53 -22.38
N LEU A 197 -19.17 13.62 -21.83
CA LEU A 197 -18.73 12.66 -20.83
C LEU A 197 -18.28 11.36 -21.51
N TYR A 198 -17.04 10.97 -21.22
CA TYR A 198 -16.47 9.69 -21.57
C TYR A 198 -16.20 8.91 -20.28
N GLU A 199 -16.86 7.77 -20.12
CA GLU A 199 -16.71 6.91 -18.95
C GLU A 199 -15.80 5.72 -19.30
N THR A 200 -14.73 5.53 -18.52
CA THR A 200 -13.81 4.38 -18.64
C THR A 200 -13.98 3.43 -17.46
N LYS A 201 -13.10 2.44 -17.30
CA LYS A 201 -13.14 1.53 -16.15
C LYS A 201 -12.91 2.27 -14.84
N TYR A 202 -11.95 3.20 -14.79
CA TYR A 202 -11.56 3.90 -13.56
C TYR A 202 -11.83 5.41 -13.57
N PHE A 203 -12.20 6.00 -14.71
CA PHE A 203 -12.29 7.46 -14.86
C PHE A 203 -13.65 7.92 -15.44
N LEU A 204 -14.05 9.14 -15.06
CA LEU A 204 -15.09 9.95 -15.68
C LEU A 204 -14.42 11.17 -16.32
N PHE A 205 -14.27 11.15 -17.64
CA PHE A 205 -13.54 12.17 -18.40
C PHE A 205 -14.53 13.11 -19.10
N TYR A 206 -14.62 14.35 -18.65
CA TYR A 206 -15.57 15.35 -19.12
C TYR A 206 -14.85 16.47 -19.88
N THR A 207 -15.14 16.63 -21.18
CA THR A 207 -14.36 17.55 -22.03
C THR A 207 -15.09 18.08 -23.25
N ASP A 208 -14.70 19.26 -23.74
CA ASP A 208 -15.09 19.84 -25.04
C ASP A 208 -14.24 19.34 -26.22
N MET A 209 -13.23 18.50 -25.96
CA MET A 209 -12.36 17.95 -27.00
C MET A 209 -13.12 17.05 -27.99
N PRO A 210 -12.77 17.10 -29.30
CA PRO A 210 -13.27 16.16 -30.29
C PRO A 210 -12.94 14.70 -29.95
N ALA A 211 -13.87 13.78 -30.22
CA ALA A 211 -13.75 12.37 -29.84
C ALA A 211 -12.48 11.67 -30.38
N ASN A 212 -12.01 12.07 -31.57
CA ASN A 212 -10.78 11.54 -32.17
C ASN A 212 -9.52 11.92 -31.39
N GLN A 213 -9.53 13.06 -30.70
CA GLN A 213 -8.41 13.48 -29.84
C GLN A 213 -8.48 12.80 -28.46
N VAL A 214 -9.69 12.53 -27.96
CA VAL A 214 -9.91 11.97 -26.62
C VAL A 214 -9.56 10.47 -26.54
N ALA A 215 -9.88 9.71 -27.58
CA ALA A 215 -9.70 8.25 -27.61
C ALA A 215 -8.33 7.73 -27.10
N PRO A 216 -7.16 8.25 -27.54
CA PRO A 216 -5.87 7.78 -27.04
C PRO A 216 -5.65 8.09 -25.55
N TYR A 217 -6.19 9.19 -25.03
CA TYR A 217 -6.04 9.55 -23.61
C TYR A 217 -6.81 8.60 -22.70
N LEU A 218 -8.03 8.19 -23.10
CA LEU A 218 -8.83 7.25 -22.30
C LEU A 218 -8.10 5.92 -22.06
N VAL A 219 -7.44 5.40 -23.10
CA VAL A 219 -6.65 4.16 -23.00
C VAL A 219 -5.43 4.35 -22.09
N GLN A 220 -4.76 5.50 -22.18
CA GLN A 220 -3.60 5.80 -21.35
C GLN A 220 -3.97 5.98 -19.87
N LEU A 221 -5.12 6.59 -19.57
CA LEU A 221 -5.61 6.78 -18.21
C LEU A 221 -5.84 5.43 -17.51
N ASP A 222 -6.56 4.50 -18.16
CA ASP A 222 -6.80 3.18 -17.58
C ASP A 222 -5.48 2.42 -17.35
N LYS A 223 -4.54 2.50 -18.29
CA LYS A 223 -3.21 1.89 -18.16
C LYS A 223 -2.39 2.52 -17.02
N MET A 224 -2.50 3.84 -16.83
CA MET A 224 -1.84 4.54 -15.72
C MET A 224 -2.36 4.05 -14.37
N ASN A 225 -3.68 3.87 -14.24
CA ASN A 225 -4.27 3.31 -13.02
C ASN A 225 -3.75 1.90 -12.72
N GLU A 226 -3.64 1.06 -13.75
CA GLU A 226 -3.09 -0.30 -13.60
C GLU A 226 -1.61 -0.29 -13.20
N LEU A 227 -0.79 0.58 -13.79
CA LEU A 227 0.63 0.72 -13.44
C LEU A 227 0.84 1.28 -12.03
N LEU A 228 0.02 2.25 -11.62
CA LEU A 228 0.01 2.77 -10.25
C LEU A 228 -0.39 1.68 -9.26
N GLY A 229 -1.49 0.98 -9.55
CA GLY A 229 -1.94 -0.16 -8.76
C GLY A 229 -0.82 -1.19 -8.56
N GLN A 230 -0.19 -1.62 -9.65
CA GLN A 230 0.95 -2.56 -9.61
C GLN A 230 2.13 -2.02 -8.78
N SER A 231 2.46 -0.73 -8.91
CA SER A 231 3.59 -0.12 -8.18
C SER A 231 3.36 -0.07 -6.67
N PHE A 232 2.11 0.03 -6.24
CA PHE A 232 1.69 0.02 -4.84
C PHE A 232 1.26 -1.37 -4.34
N GLY A 233 1.39 -2.41 -5.17
CA GLY A 233 1.06 -3.79 -4.79
C GLY A 233 -0.45 -4.10 -4.79
N PHE A 234 -1.28 -3.26 -5.41
CA PHE A 234 -2.67 -3.60 -5.66
C PHE A 234 -2.79 -4.61 -6.79
N LYS A 235 -3.81 -5.47 -6.70
CA LYS A 235 -4.13 -6.45 -7.72
C LYS A 235 -4.40 -5.78 -9.07
N PRO A 236 -3.97 -6.38 -10.20
CA PRO A 236 -4.35 -5.90 -11.51
C PRO A 236 -5.87 -5.80 -11.61
N GLY A 237 -6.38 -4.66 -12.05
CA GLY A 237 -7.81 -4.45 -12.14
C GLY A 237 -8.45 -3.78 -10.93
N HIS A 238 -7.73 -3.63 -9.82
CA HIS A 238 -8.23 -2.99 -8.60
C HIS A 238 -8.42 -1.48 -8.81
N ASN A 239 -9.53 -0.97 -8.30
CA ASN A 239 -9.87 0.43 -8.39
C ASN A 239 -9.39 1.16 -7.14
N ILE A 240 -8.40 2.04 -7.30
CA ILE A 240 -7.83 2.81 -6.18
C ILE A 240 -8.66 4.05 -5.83
N TRP A 241 -9.68 4.38 -6.63
CA TRP A 241 -10.55 5.53 -6.42
C TRP A 241 -11.78 5.14 -5.61
N ARG A 242 -12.34 6.10 -4.86
CA ARG A 242 -13.59 5.89 -4.10
C ARG A 242 -14.79 5.48 -4.96
N GLY A 243 -14.75 5.81 -6.25
CA GLY A 243 -15.72 5.42 -7.25
C GLY A 243 -15.04 5.44 -8.61
N LYS A 244 -14.99 6.60 -9.25
CA LYS A 244 -14.12 6.83 -10.42
C LYS A 244 -13.42 8.17 -10.25
N ALA A 245 -12.21 8.30 -10.78
CA ALA A 245 -11.54 9.60 -10.82
C ALA A 245 -12.24 10.51 -11.84
N VAL A 246 -12.65 11.69 -11.38
CA VAL A 246 -13.25 12.71 -12.23
C VAL A 246 -12.16 13.57 -12.84
N ILE A 247 -12.17 13.70 -14.16
CA ILE A 247 -11.26 14.57 -14.90
C ILE A 247 -12.11 15.50 -15.75
N VAL A 248 -11.98 16.80 -15.51
CA VAL A 248 -12.60 17.85 -16.33
C VAL A 248 -11.51 18.55 -17.12
N ALA A 249 -11.60 18.51 -18.46
CA ALA A 249 -10.58 19.04 -19.34
C ALA A 249 -11.20 19.99 -20.38
N PHE A 250 -10.63 21.18 -20.53
CA PHE A 250 -11.08 22.18 -21.49
C PHE A 250 -9.98 22.45 -22.53
N LEU A 251 -10.36 22.62 -23.80
CA LEU A 251 -9.46 23.11 -24.85
C LEU A 251 -9.03 24.56 -24.59
N ALA A 252 -9.97 25.39 -24.13
CA ALA A 252 -9.74 26.80 -23.88
C ALA A 252 -9.30 27.03 -22.43
N ARG A 253 -8.10 27.60 -22.26
CA ARG A 253 -7.57 28.00 -20.94
C ARG A 253 -8.55 28.90 -20.15
N PRO A 254 -9.22 29.90 -20.74
CA PRO A 254 -10.17 30.72 -19.99
C PRO A 254 -11.33 29.91 -19.37
N ALA A 255 -11.84 28.91 -20.08
CA ALA A 255 -12.91 28.05 -19.57
C ALA A 255 -12.44 27.20 -18.38
N PHE A 256 -11.19 26.72 -18.40
CA PHE A 256 -10.59 26.03 -17.26
C PHE A 256 -10.47 26.94 -16.03
N LEU A 257 -10.04 28.20 -16.22
CA LEU A 257 -9.92 29.16 -15.12
C LEU A 257 -11.27 29.49 -14.50
N GLU A 258 -12.29 29.71 -15.34
CA GLU A 258 -13.66 29.93 -14.89
C GLU A 258 -14.20 28.72 -14.11
N PHE A 259 -13.87 27.50 -14.55
CA PHE A 259 -14.24 26.27 -13.85
C PHE A 259 -13.59 26.17 -12.47
N GLU A 260 -12.30 26.46 -12.35
CA GLU A 260 -11.60 26.46 -11.05
C GLU A 260 -12.16 27.51 -10.09
N GLU A 261 -12.48 28.70 -10.58
CA GLU A 261 -13.09 29.77 -9.78
C GLU A 261 -14.48 29.36 -9.29
N GLN A 262 -15.34 28.89 -10.19
CA GLN A 262 -16.75 28.63 -9.90
C GLN A 262 -16.99 27.37 -9.06
N PHE A 263 -16.23 26.29 -9.31
CA PHE A 263 -16.50 24.99 -8.69
C PHE A 263 -15.53 24.63 -7.56
N TYR A 264 -14.35 25.26 -7.52
CA TYR A 264 -13.34 25.01 -6.49
C TYR A 264 -12.97 26.25 -5.66
N ASN A 265 -13.63 27.39 -5.87
CA ASN A 265 -13.38 28.66 -5.18
C ASN A 265 -11.90 29.08 -5.21
N ARG A 266 -11.19 28.81 -6.32
CA ARG A 266 -9.77 29.16 -6.46
C ARG A 266 -9.60 30.46 -7.23
N THR A 267 -8.87 31.39 -6.61
CA THR A 267 -8.42 32.64 -7.24
C THR A 267 -6.92 32.62 -7.59
N GLU A 268 -6.16 31.65 -7.07
CA GLU A 268 -4.74 31.47 -7.36
C GLU A 268 -4.50 30.27 -8.31
N THR A 269 -3.84 30.55 -9.44
CA THR A 269 -3.55 29.58 -10.50
C THR A 269 -2.17 28.96 -10.26
N GLY A 270 -2.09 27.64 -10.02
CA GLY A 270 -0.77 26.99 -10.03
C GLY A 270 -0.62 25.58 -9.45
N ASN A 271 -1.54 25.08 -8.60
CA ASN A 271 -1.30 23.79 -7.93
C ASN A 271 -2.41 22.77 -8.24
N ALA A 272 -2.01 21.62 -8.80
CA ALA A 272 -2.82 20.41 -8.76
C ALA A 272 -3.11 20.06 -7.29
N ILE A 273 -4.35 19.74 -6.95
CA ILE A 273 -4.67 19.09 -5.67
C ILE A 273 -5.13 17.68 -5.99
N GLY A 274 -4.48 16.70 -5.35
CA GLY A 274 -4.95 15.33 -5.20
C GLY A 274 -5.66 15.13 -3.87
#